data_AF-A0AA87Z3B4-F1
#
_entry.id   AF-A0AA87Z3B4-F1
#
_cell.length_a   1.000
_cell.length_b   1.000
_cell.length_c   1.000
_cell.angle_alpha   90.00
_cell.angle_beta   90.00
_cell.angle_gamma   90.00
#
_symmetry.space_group_name_H-M   'P 1'
#
loop_
_entity.id
_entity.type
_entity.pdbx_description
1 polymer ?
#
loop_
_entity_poly.entity_id
_entity_poly.type
_entity_poly.pdbx_seq_one_letter_code
_entity_poly.pdbx_strand_id
1 'polypeptide(L)'
;MENQNTPPSESEPPPPPTPQKKQIFILSGQSNMAGRGGVDRWHGQWDGVVPAECQPHPTILRLSADLHWEAAHEPLHFDIDTRKVCGVGPGMSFSNAVRERVGPVALVPCAVGGTAIKEWARGQHLYENMVRRAKASVADGEGEIMGLLWYQGESDTSTLHDAEAYQLNMETLIHNVRLDLSLPHLPIILVWLL
;
A
#
# COMPACT_ATOMS: atom_id res chain seq x y z
N MET A 1 53.51 -47.23 14.48
CA MET A 1 52.29 -46.73 13.80
C MET A 1 51.43 -46.10 14.89
N GLU A 2 51.61 -44.81 15.15
CA GLU A 2 50.77 -44.06 16.09
C GLU A 2 49.73 -43.29 15.28
N ASN A 3 48.46 -43.70 15.40
CA ASN A 3 47.33 -42.97 14.85
C ASN A 3 47.01 -41.80 15.78
N GLN A 4 47.30 -40.58 15.32
CA GLN A 4 46.83 -39.36 15.95
C GLN A 4 45.35 -39.17 15.59
N ASN A 5 44.48 -39.31 16.61
CA ASN A 5 43.06 -39.06 16.49
C ASN A 5 42.84 -37.56 16.76
N THR A 6 42.80 -36.75 15.70
CA THR A 6 42.42 -35.34 15.78
C THR A 6 40.91 -35.24 16.00
N PRO A 7 40.43 -34.50 17.01
CA PRO A 7 38.99 -34.31 17.19
C PRO A 7 38.40 -33.51 16.01
N PRO A 8 37.16 -33.80 15.59
CA PRO A 8 36.52 -33.06 14.52
C PRO A 8 36.34 -31.60 14.94
N SER A 9 36.75 -30.68 14.05
CA SER A 9 36.48 -29.24 14.15
C SER A 9 34.99 -29.02 14.39
N GLU A 10 34.65 -28.39 15.52
CA GLU A 10 33.32 -27.82 15.72
C GLU A 10 33.08 -26.81 14.60
N SER A 11 32.11 -27.10 13.73
CA SER A 11 31.69 -26.18 12.67
C SER A 11 31.00 -24.99 13.33
N GLU A 12 31.48 -23.78 13.04
CA GLU A 12 30.81 -22.54 13.45
C GLU A 12 29.32 -22.57 13.06
N PRO A 13 28.43 -22.04 13.92
CA PRO A 13 27.02 -21.94 13.59
C PRO A 13 26.84 -21.06 12.35
N PRO A 14 25.84 -21.36 11.49
CA PRO A 14 25.59 -20.56 10.30
C PRO A 14 25.30 -19.10 10.69
N PRO A 15 25.70 -18.13 9.85
CA PRO A 15 25.43 -16.73 10.11
C PRO A 15 23.91 -16.51 10.23
N PRO A 16 23.47 -15.58 11.10
CA PRO A 16 22.05 -15.27 11.24
C PRO A 16 21.47 -14.86 9.88
N PRO A 17 20.21 -15.23 9.58
CA PRO A 17 19.57 -14.85 8.34
C PRO A 17 19.56 -13.32 8.21
N THR A 18 19.97 -12.82 7.05
CA THR A 18 19.93 -11.39 6.73
C THR A 18 18.49 -10.88 6.90
N PRO A 19 18.26 -9.75 7.60
CA PRO A 19 16.93 -9.17 7.72
C PRO A 19 16.33 -8.95 6.33
N GLN A 20 15.15 -9.52 6.06
CA GLN A 20 14.45 -9.29 4.80
C GLN A 20 13.93 -7.86 4.77
N LYS A 21 14.22 -7.12 3.69
CA LYS A 21 13.68 -5.77 3.47
C LYS A 21 12.15 -5.82 3.35
N LYS A 22 11.51 -4.81 3.93
CA LYS A 22 10.07 -4.56 3.83
C LYS A 22 9.70 -4.31 2.35
N GLN A 23 8.74 -5.07 1.84
CA GLN A 23 8.18 -4.92 0.51
C GLN A 23 7.02 -3.92 0.58
N ILE A 24 7.25 -2.70 0.09
CA ILE A 24 6.34 -1.57 0.30
C ILE A 24 5.36 -1.44 -0.87
N PHE A 25 4.08 -1.36 -0.56
CA PHE A 25 3.01 -1.12 -1.52
C PHE A 25 2.25 0.15 -1.16
N ILE A 26 2.13 1.05 -2.13
CA ILE A 26 1.33 2.27 -1.99
C ILE A 26 -0.12 1.92 -2.33
N LEU A 27 -1.05 2.29 -1.46
CA LEU A 27 -2.49 2.08 -1.66
C LEU A 27 -3.15 3.44 -1.89
N SER A 28 -3.57 3.72 -3.12
CA SER A 28 -4.10 5.03 -3.48
C SER A 28 -5.31 4.96 -4.41
N GLY A 29 -5.97 6.10 -4.60
CA GLY A 29 -7.23 6.22 -5.32
C GLY A 29 -8.34 6.78 -4.42
N GLN A 30 -9.56 6.25 -4.54
CA GLN A 30 -10.71 6.76 -3.81
C GLN A 30 -11.35 5.77 -2.83
N SER A 31 -12.64 5.94 -2.53
CA SER A 31 -13.33 5.26 -1.43
C SER A 31 -13.25 3.73 -1.47
N ASN A 32 -13.24 3.11 -2.65
CA ASN A 32 -13.10 1.66 -2.78
C ASN A 32 -11.68 1.15 -2.48
N MET A 33 -10.62 1.96 -2.67
CA MET A 33 -9.30 1.68 -2.11
C MET A 33 -9.26 1.97 -0.61
N ALA A 34 -9.81 3.11 -0.19
CA ALA A 34 -9.79 3.54 1.20
C ALA A 34 -10.49 2.51 2.12
N GLY A 35 -11.56 1.91 1.61
CA GLY A 35 -12.32 0.85 2.25
C GLY A 35 -13.68 1.32 2.73
N ARG A 36 -14.73 0.62 2.30
CA ARG A 36 -16.14 0.85 2.68
C ARG A 36 -16.89 -0.45 2.98
N GLY A 37 -16.19 -1.60 2.96
CA GLY A 37 -16.79 -2.89 3.31
C GLY A 37 -17.29 -2.88 4.76
N GLY A 38 -18.53 -3.30 4.98
CA GLY A 38 -19.16 -3.32 6.30
C GLY A 38 -19.60 -1.96 6.84
N VAL A 39 -19.41 -0.86 6.10
CA VAL A 39 -19.88 0.47 6.54
C VAL A 39 -21.36 0.61 6.19
N ASP A 40 -22.19 0.79 7.21
CA ASP A 40 -23.60 1.08 7.03
C ASP A 40 -23.81 2.47 6.42
N ARG A 41 -24.65 2.53 5.39
CA ARG A 41 -24.95 3.77 4.65
C ARG A 41 -25.84 4.73 5.43
N TRP A 42 -26.61 4.22 6.40
CA TRP A 42 -27.58 5.04 7.14
C TRP A 42 -26.95 5.71 8.35
N HIS A 43 -26.18 4.96 9.13
CA HIS A 43 -25.57 5.46 10.37
C HIS A 43 -24.11 5.86 10.19
N GLY A 44 -23.47 5.50 9.07
CA GLY A 44 -22.07 5.78 8.83
C GLY A 44 -21.16 5.05 9.82
N GLN A 45 -21.52 3.82 10.20
CA GLN A 45 -20.77 3.01 11.17
C GLN A 45 -20.25 1.75 10.50
N TRP A 46 -18.98 1.41 10.74
CA TRP A 46 -18.42 0.13 10.34
C TRP A 46 -18.88 -0.98 11.30
N ASP A 47 -19.34 -2.11 10.75
CA ASP A 47 -19.81 -3.28 11.50
C ASP A 47 -18.71 -4.02 12.30
N GLY A 48 -17.43 -3.69 12.05
CA GLY A 48 -16.28 -4.31 12.70
C GLY A 48 -15.97 -5.73 12.21
N VAL A 49 -16.64 -6.19 11.16
CA VAL A 49 -16.43 -7.53 10.60
C VAL A 49 -15.17 -7.52 9.72
N VAL A 50 -14.19 -8.33 10.10
CA VAL A 50 -12.95 -8.54 9.35
C VAL A 50 -12.93 -9.97 8.77
N PRO A 51 -13.00 -10.13 7.43
CA PRO A 51 -12.89 -11.45 6.80
C PRO A 51 -11.59 -12.19 7.15
N ALA A 52 -11.58 -13.52 7.00
CA ALA A 52 -10.42 -14.36 7.34
C ALA A 52 -9.17 -13.97 6.53
N GLU A 53 -9.36 -13.58 5.27
CA GLU A 53 -8.31 -13.15 4.34
C GLU A 53 -7.73 -11.78 4.72
N CYS A 54 -8.41 -11.01 5.57
CA CYS A 54 -8.01 -9.67 5.99
C CYS A 54 -7.42 -9.64 7.41
N GLN A 55 -7.23 -10.80 8.04
CA GLN A 55 -6.70 -10.88 9.40
C GLN A 55 -5.28 -10.30 9.49
N PRO A 56 -4.93 -9.64 10.61
CA PRO A 56 -3.60 -9.05 10.81
C PRO A 56 -2.53 -10.15 10.89
N HIS A 57 -1.29 -9.78 10.54
CA HIS A 57 -0.13 -10.67 10.63
C HIS A 57 1.10 -9.86 11.09
N PRO A 58 2.02 -10.42 11.92
CA PRO A 58 3.18 -9.68 12.44
C PRO A 58 4.14 -9.11 11.38
N THR A 59 4.12 -9.66 10.17
CA THR A 59 4.97 -9.21 9.05
C THR A 59 4.25 -8.26 8.09
N ILE A 60 3.04 -7.81 8.43
CA ILE A 60 2.29 -6.82 7.64
C ILE A 60 2.21 -5.53 8.46
N LEU A 61 2.82 -4.48 7.93
CA LEU A 61 2.89 -3.17 8.55
C LEU A 61 2.06 -2.15 7.77
N ARG A 62 1.66 -1.09 8.46
CA ARG A 62 0.97 0.08 7.90
C ARG A 62 1.74 1.34 8.30
N LEU A 63 1.88 2.28 7.37
CA LEU A 63 2.42 3.61 7.66
C LEU A 63 1.27 4.52 8.12
N SER A 64 1.28 4.93 9.39
CA SER A 64 0.26 5.83 9.94
C SER A 64 0.32 7.24 9.34
N ALA A 65 -0.67 8.07 9.64
CA ALA A 65 -0.69 9.48 9.24
C ALA A 65 0.56 10.24 9.71
N ASP A 66 1.06 9.90 10.90
CA ASP A 66 2.25 10.47 11.55
C ASP A 66 3.58 9.91 11.02
N LEU A 67 3.55 9.08 9.98
CA LEU A 67 4.71 8.43 9.36
C LEU A 67 5.43 7.44 10.27
N HIS A 68 4.70 6.77 11.16
CA HIS A 68 5.22 5.65 11.95
C HIS A 68 4.73 4.32 11.40
N TRP A 69 5.62 3.32 11.42
CA TRP A 69 5.24 1.95 11.12
C TRP A 69 4.52 1.34 12.32
N GLU A 70 3.37 0.74 12.06
CA GLU A 70 2.56 0.00 13.04
C GLU A 70 2.04 -1.30 12.44
N ALA A 71 1.53 -2.21 13.28
CA ALA A 71 0.87 -3.41 12.79
C ALA A 71 -0.35 -3.04 11.94
N ALA A 72 -0.51 -3.69 10.78
CA ALA A 72 -1.61 -3.39 9.88
C ALA A 72 -2.92 -4.04 10.36
N HIS A 73 -3.96 -3.22 10.53
CA HIS A 73 -5.33 -3.63 10.84
C HIS A 73 -6.31 -2.85 9.94
N GLU A 74 -7.41 -3.49 9.53
CA GLU A 74 -8.54 -2.74 8.95
C GLU A 74 -9.21 -1.86 10.02
N PRO A 75 -9.74 -0.67 9.65
CA PRO A 75 -9.73 -0.06 8.32
C PRO A 75 -8.40 0.64 8.02
N LEU A 76 -7.68 0.27 6.96
CA LEU A 76 -6.31 0.79 6.72
C LEU A 76 -6.18 2.32 6.53
N HIS A 77 -7.26 3.00 6.18
CA HIS A 77 -7.26 4.44 5.88
C HIS A 77 -7.92 5.30 6.98
N PHE A 78 -8.17 4.77 8.18
CA PHE A 78 -8.94 5.47 9.22
C PHE A 78 -8.39 6.85 9.62
N ASP A 79 -7.06 7.04 9.62
CA ASP A 79 -6.36 8.29 9.90
C ASP A 79 -5.91 9.04 8.63
N ILE A 80 -6.22 8.51 7.44
CA ILE A 80 -5.87 9.08 6.14
C ILE A 80 -7.10 9.72 5.50
N ASP A 81 -8.18 8.96 5.31
CA ASP A 81 -9.45 9.40 4.72
C ASP A 81 -10.40 9.94 5.81
N THR A 82 -9.90 10.86 6.62
CA THR A 82 -10.49 11.32 7.89
C THR A 82 -11.88 11.97 7.77
N ARG A 83 -12.30 12.36 6.57
CA ARG A 83 -13.63 12.95 6.33
C ARG A 83 -14.74 11.91 6.18
N LYS A 84 -14.39 10.62 6.16
CA LYS A 84 -15.30 9.51 5.87
C LYS A 84 -15.04 8.36 6.83
N VAL A 85 -16.10 7.64 7.19
CA VAL A 85 -15.94 6.38 7.92
C VAL A 85 -15.36 5.33 6.97
N CYS A 86 -14.24 4.76 7.38
CA CYS A 86 -13.57 3.69 6.66
C CYS A 86 -14.03 2.33 7.18
N GLY A 87 -14.09 1.35 6.27
CA GLY A 87 -14.26 -0.06 6.58
C GLY A 87 -13.23 -0.88 5.82
N VAL A 88 -13.54 -2.13 5.53
CA VAL A 88 -12.61 -3.04 4.83
C VAL A 88 -12.32 -2.53 3.41
N GLY A 89 -11.04 -2.48 3.06
CA GLY A 89 -10.52 -2.26 1.70
C GLY A 89 -9.80 -3.50 1.15
N PRO A 90 -9.09 -3.39 0.02
CA PRO A 90 -8.37 -4.52 -0.58
C PRO A 90 -6.97 -4.75 0.03
N GLY A 91 -6.48 -3.86 0.88
CA GLY A 91 -5.07 -3.83 1.29
C GLY A 91 -4.65 -5.03 2.12
N MET A 92 -5.45 -5.45 3.11
CA MET A 92 -5.10 -6.59 3.96
C MET A 92 -5.18 -7.92 3.20
N SER A 93 -6.23 -8.14 2.41
CA SER A 93 -6.37 -9.36 1.60
C SER A 93 -5.26 -9.48 0.55
N PHE A 94 -4.90 -8.38 -0.13
CA PHE A 94 -3.74 -8.33 -1.01
C PHE A 94 -2.46 -8.73 -0.26
N SER A 95 -2.19 -8.09 0.88
CA SER A 95 -0.96 -8.32 1.65
C SER A 95 -0.84 -9.76 2.13
N ASN A 96 -1.93 -10.33 2.63
CA ASN A 96 -1.98 -11.71 3.06
C ASN A 96 -1.76 -12.69 1.90
N ALA A 97 -2.25 -12.38 0.70
CA ALA A 97 -2.07 -13.23 -0.47
C ALA A 97 -0.63 -13.20 -1.04
N VAL A 98 0.11 -12.09 -0.88
CA VAL A 98 1.44 -11.94 -1.48
C VAL A 98 2.60 -12.17 -0.51
N ARG A 99 2.41 -11.99 0.82
CA ARG A 99 3.50 -12.02 1.82
C ARG A 99 4.37 -13.29 1.76
N GLU A 100 3.78 -14.44 1.45
CA GLU A 100 4.52 -15.72 1.40
C GLU A 100 5.47 -15.80 0.20
N ARG A 101 5.24 -14.97 -0.83
CA ARG A 101 6.05 -14.93 -2.06
C ARG A 101 7.05 -13.79 -2.05
N VAL A 102 6.70 -12.65 -1.45
CA VAL A 102 7.53 -11.43 -1.49
C VAL A 102 8.28 -11.16 -0.19
N GLY A 103 7.87 -11.74 0.94
CA GLY A 103 8.42 -11.44 2.26
C GLY A 103 7.56 -10.46 3.07
N PRO A 104 8.12 -9.79 4.10
CA PRO A 104 7.39 -8.83 4.92
C PRO A 104 6.77 -7.72 4.07
N VAL A 105 5.49 -7.44 4.26
CA VAL A 105 4.73 -6.45 3.48
C VAL A 105 4.52 -5.20 4.32
N ALA A 106 4.66 -4.04 3.70
CA ALA A 106 4.42 -2.76 4.33
C ALA A 106 3.49 -1.90 3.45
N LEU A 107 2.44 -1.34 4.03
CA LEU A 107 1.39 -0.64 3.32
C LEU A 107 1.48 0.86 3.58
N VAL A 108 1.39 1.65 2.50
CA VAL A 108 1.36 3.11 2.56
C VAL A 108 -0.03 3.57 2.10
N PRO A 109 -1.01 3.69 3.01
CA PRO A 109 -2.35 4.14 2.69
C PRO A 109 -2.34 5.63 2.32
N CYS A 110 -2.95 5.98 1.20
CA CYS A 110 -3.01 7.33 0.64
C CYS A 110 -4.38 7.69 0.07
N ALA A 111 -5.29 6.74 -0.13
CA ALA A 111 -6.56 6.97 -0.81
C ALA A 111 -7.50 7.93 -0.04
N VAL A 112 -8.30 8.70 -0.79
CA VAL A 112 -9.26 9.67 -0.23
C VAL A 112 -10.60 9.57 -0.95
N GLY A 113 -11.70 9.42 -0.19
CA GLY A 113 -13.02 9.15 -0.77
C GLY A 113 -13.62 10.32 -1.54
N GLY A 114 -14.18 10.03 -2.72
CA GLY A 114 -14.96 10.99 -3.52
C GLY A 114 -14.12 11.94 -4.36
N THR A 115 -12.85 11.61 -4.59
CA THR A 115 -11.93 12.43 -5.37
C THR A 115 -11.88 11.99 -6.83
N ALA A 116 -11.94 12.94 -7.75
CA ALA A 116 -11.69 12.74 -9.18
C ALA A 116 -10.19 12.75 -9.50
N ILE A 117 -9.77 12.18 -10.63
CA ILE A 117 -8.35 12.05 -10.97
C ILE A 117 -7.62 13.40 -11.09
N LYS A 118 -8.35 14.48 -11.42
CA LYS A 118 -7.80 15.85 -11.46
C LYS A 118 -7.27 16.33 -10.10
N GLU A 119 -7.83 15.85 -8.99
CA GLU A 119 -7.36 16.15 -7.63
C GLU A 119 -6.05 15.42 -7.30
N TRP A 120 -5.66 14.46 -8.15
CA TRP A 120 -4.42 13.70 -8.11
C TRP A 120 -3.39 14.19 -9.13
N ALA A 121 -3.63 15.32 -9.79
CA ALA A 121 -2.63 15.93 -10.65
C ALA A 121 -1.38 16.36 -9.85
N ARG A 122 -0.20 16.32 -10.47
CA ARG A 122 1.04 16.77 -9.85
C ARG A 122 0.92 18.22 -9.37
N GLY A 123 1.41 18.51 -8.15
CA GLY A 123 1.21 19.79 -7.47
C GLY A 123 -0.09 19.88 -6.65
N GLN A 124 -1.05 18.97 -6.82
CA GLN A 124 -2.24 18.92 -5.97
C GLN A 124 -1.93 18.24 -4.64
N HIS A 125 -2.68 18.64 -3.60
CA HIS A 125 -2.43 18.18 -2.23
C HIS A 125 -2.41 16.64 -2.09
N LEU A 126 -3.33 15.92 -2.73
CA LEU A 126 -3.41 14.46 -2.64
C LEU A 126 -2.19 13.77 -3.27
N TYR A 127 -1.80 14.24 -4.45
CA TYR A 127 -0.61 13.74 -5.14
C TYR A 127 0.66 13.99 -4.33
N GLU A 128 0.87 15.23 -3.88
CA GLU A 128 2.06 15.59 -3.09
C GLU A 128 2.11 14.81 -1.78
N ASN A 129 0.96 14.60 -1.14
CA ASN A 129 0.88 13.79 0.06
C ASN A 129 1.25 12.31 -0.20
N MET A 130 0.76 11.72 -1.29
CA MET A 130 1.11 10.36 -1.69
C MET A 130 2.61 10.20 -1.94
N VAL A 131 3.21 11.11 -2.71
CA VAL A 131 4.66 11.10 -3.00
C VAL A 131 5.47 11.28 -1.72
N ARG A 132 5.08 12.21 -0.84
CA ARG A 132 5.73 12.43 0.46
C ARG A 132 5.70 11.17 1.34
N ARG A 133 4.55 10.51 1.45
CA ARG A 133 4.38 9.28 2.25
C ARG A 133 5.18 8.12 1.67
N ALA A 134 5.18 7.97 0.35
CA ALA A 134 6.01 6.97 -0.33
C ALA A 134 7.50 7.20 -0.08
N LYS A 135 8.00 8.44 -0.18
CA LYS A 135 9.40 8.76 0.14
C LYS A 135 9.75 8.49 1.61
N ALA A 136 8.85 8.84 2.54
CA ALA A 136 9.05 8.57 3.96
C ALA A 136 9.15 7.06 4.26
N SER A 137 8.38 6.23 3.56
CA SER A 137 8.37 4.77 3.77
C SER A 137 9.70 4.07 3.51
N VAL A 138 10.60 4.67 2.72
CA VAL A 138 11.92 4.11 2.40
C VAL A 138 13.07 4.88 3.05
N ALA A 139 12.78 5.88 3.89
CA ALA A 139 13.78 6.79 4.43
C ALA A 139 14.75 6.11 5.41
N ASP A 140 14.33 5.01 6.06
CA ASP A 140 15.15 4.20 6.97
C ASP A 140 16.09 3.23 6.24
N GLY A 141 15.92 3.04 4.91
CA GLY A 141 16.68 2.09 4.11
C GLY A 141 16.31 0.61 4.31
N GLU A 142 15.27 0.32 5.11
CA GLU A 142 14.84 -1.03 5.47
C GLU A 142 13.73 -1.58 4.56
N GLY A 143 13.39 -0.86 3.49
CA GLY A 143 12.34 -1.27 2.55
C GLY A 143 12.56 -0.80 1.12
N GLU A 144 11.77 -1.35 0.22
CA GLU A 144 11.75 -1.01 -1.19
C GLU A 144 10.30 -0.91 -1.70
N ILE A 145 10.01 0.10 -2.52
CA ILE A 145 8.67 0.29 -3.10
C ILE A 145 8.51 -0.69 -4.27
N MET A 146 7.58 -1.62 -4.11
CA MET A 146 7.32 -2.71 -5.05
C MET A 146 6.17 -2.41 -6.02
N GLY A 147 5.28 -1.48 -5.67
CA GLY A 147 4.20 -1.09 -6.55
C GLY A 147 3.23 -0.06 -5.97
N LEU A 148 2.42 0.49 -6.86
CA LEU A 148 1.25 1.30 -6.54
C LEU A 148 -0.01 0.52 -6.92
N LEU A 149 -0.88 0.28 -5.96
CA LEU A 149 -2.23 -0.18 -6.19
C LEU A 149 -3.14 1.05 -6.29
N TRP A 150 -3.83 1.17 -7.41
CA TRP A 150 -4.67 2.31 -7.74
C TRP A 150 -6.10 1.86 -8.03
N TYR A 151 -7.04 2.29 -7.19
CA TYR A 151 -8.47 2.05 -7.41
C TYR A 151 -9.23 3.37 -7.35
N GLN A 152 -9.49 3.91 -8.54
CA GLN A 152 -10.21 5.16 -8.74
C GLN A 152 -10.86 5.23 -10.12
N GLY A 153 -11.84 6.11 -10.26
CA GLY A 153 -12.47 6.50 -11.52
C GLY A 153 -13.95 6.85 -11.39
N GLU A 154 -14.61 6.44 -10.31
CA GLU A 154 -16.07 6.57 -10.15
C GLU A 154 -16.50 8.04 -10.09
N SER A 155 -15.64 8.93 -9.58
CA SER A 155 -15.94 10.36 -9.53
C SER A 155 -15.83 11.00 -10.93
N ASP A 156 -14.98 10.46 -11.81
CA ASP A 156 -14.76 10.96 -13.17
C ASP A 156 -15.84 10.51 -14.16
N THR A 157 -16.74 9.59 -13.77
CA THR A 157 -17.91 9.23 -14.61
C THR A 157 -19.06 10.23 -14.51
N SER A 158 -18.91 11.29 -13.70
CA SER A 158 -19.98 12.26 -13.45
C SER A 158 -20.27 13.16 -14.66
N THR A 159 -19.27 13.38 -15.52
CA THR A 159 -19.42 14.18 -16.74
C THR A 159 -18.73 13.49 -17.91
N LEU A 160 -19.24 13.69 -19.13
CA LEU A 160 -18.61 13.17 -20.35
C LEU A 160 -17.18 13.72 -20.51
N HIS A 161 -16.97 14.99 -20.17
CA HIS A 161 -15.67 15.63 -20.25
C HIS A 161 -14.62 14.97 -19.34
N ASP A 162 -14.96 14.72 -18.07
CA ASP A 162 -14.04 14.06 -17.12
C ASP A 162 -13.76 12.62 -17.58
N ALA A 163 -14.77 11.89 -18.06
CA ALA A 163 -14.62 10.53 -18.57
C ALA A 163 -13.72 10.45 -19.81
N GLU A 164 -13.88 11.36 -20.77
CA GLU A 164 -13.05 11.44 -21.98
C GLU A 164 -11.61 11.83 -21.67
N ALA A 165 -11.39 12.66 -20.64
CA ALA A 165 -10.04 13.08 -20.22
C ALA A 165 -9.32 12.03 -19.35
N TYR A 166 -10.04 11.02 -18.83
CA TYR A 166 -9.54 10.10 -17.81
C TYR A 166 -8.27 9.36 -18.23
N GLN A 167 -8.23 8.83 -19.45
CA GLN A 167 -7.06 8.08 -19.95
C GLN A 167 -5.79 8.95 -19.92
N LEU A 168 -5.85 10.16 -20.46
CA LEU A 168 -4.71 11.08 -20.49
C LEU A 168 -4.25 11.46 -19.08
N ASN A 169 -5.20 11.71 -18.19
CA ASN A 169 -4.90 12.04 -16.79
C ASN A 169 -4.25 10.86 -16.06
N MET A 170 -4.70 9.63 -16.33
CA MET A 170 -4.12 8.41 -15.75
C MET A 170 -2.70 8.16 -16.26
N GLU A 171 -2.45 8.31 -17.55
CA GLU A 171 -1.10 8.20 -18.14
C GLU A 171 -0.16 9.25 -17.54
N THR A 172 -0.66 10.48 -17.39
CA THR A 172 0.08 11.58 -16.76
C THR A 172 0.38 11.29 -15.29
N LEU A 173 -0.58 10.76 -14.51
CA LEU A 173 -0.38 10.35 -13.12
C LEU A 173 0.72 9.27 -13.02
N ILE A 174 0.66 8.23 -13.84
CA ILE A 174 1.66 7.15 -13.86
C ILE A 174 3.05 7.71 -14.15
N HIS A 175 3.16 8.57 -15.16
CA HIS A 175 4.43 9.20 -15.53
C HIS A 175 4.99 10.02 -14.36
N ASN A 176 4.17 10.88 -13.76
CA ASN A 176 4.56 11.74 -12.66
C ASN A 176 5.01 10.94 -11.43
N VAL A 177 4.27 9.89 -11.03
CA VAL A 177 4.64 9.05 -9.89
C VAL A 177 5.99 8.38 -10.12
N ARG A 178 6.21 7.79 -11.30
CA ARG A 178 7.49 7.15 -11.65
C ARG A 178 8.65 8.16 -11.62
N LEU A 179 8.42 9.35 -12.14
CA LEU A 179 9.40 10.43 -12.17
C LEU A 179 9.75 10.92 -10.75
N ASP A 180 8.76 11.29 -9.96
CA ASP A 180 8.97 11.93 -8.65
C ASP A 180 9.47 10.95 -7.57
N LEU A 181 9.23 9.64 -7.74
CA LEU A 181 9.82 8.58 -6.92
C LEU A 181 11.15 8.05 -7.49
N SER A 182 11.57 8.49 -8.67
CA SER A 182 12.75 7.96 -9.37
C SER A 182 12.69 6.44 -9.63
N LEU A 183 11.51 5.92 -9.93
CA LEU A 183 11.24 4.50 -10.17
C LEU A 183 10.63 4.31 -11.57
N PRO A 184 11.43 4.33 -12.65
CA PRO A 184 10.92 4.32 -14.02
C PRO A 184 10.15 3.05 -14.39
N HIS A 185 10.39 1.95 -13.67
CA HIS A 185 9.74 0.65 -13.89
C HIS A 185 8.76 0.27 -12.80
N LEU A 186 8.35 1.22 -11.94
CA LEU A 186 7.40 0.94 -10.87
C LEU A 186 6.12 0.28 -11.44
N PRO A 187 5.76 -0.93 -10.99
CA PRO A 187 4.49 -1.55 -11.32
C PRO A 187 3.34 -0.72 -10.76
N ILE A 188 2.38 -0.39 -11.63
CA ILE A 188 1.13 0.27 -11.25
C ILE A 188 0.00 -0.70 -11.58
N ILE A 189 -0.73 -1.15 -10.56
CA ILE A 189 -1.85 -2.09 -10.69
C ILE A 189 -3.13 -1.26 -10.60
N LEU A 190 -3.84 -1.17 -11.73
CA LEU A 190 -5.09 -0.41 -11.84
C LEU A 190 -6.29 -1.35 -11.63
N VAL A 191 -7.31 -0.86 -10.92
CA VAL A 191 -8.63 -1.48 -10.92
C VAL A 191 -9.51 -0.73 -11.91
N TRP A 192 -10.10 -1.47 -12.86
CA TRP A 192 -10.97 -0.89 -13.88
C TRP A 192 -12.43 -0.96 -13.43
N LEU A 193 -13.16 0.13 -13.64
CA LEU A 193 -14.60 0.20 -13.41
C LEU A 193 -15.32 -0.16 -14.70
N LEU A 194 -16.28 -1.08 -14.62
CA LEU A 194 -17.15 -1.47 -15.73
C LEU A 194 -18.29 -0.46 -15.93
#